data_AF-A0A2P2GPK7-F1
#
_entry.id   AF-A0A2P2GPK7-F1
#
_cell.length_a   1.000
_cell.length_b   1.000
_cell.length_c   1.000
_cell.angle_alpha   90.00
_cell.angle_beta   90.00
_cell.angle_gamma   90.00
#
_symmetry.space_group_name_H-M   'P 1'
#
loop_
_entity.id
_entity.type
_entity.pdbx_description
1 polymer ?
#
loop_
_entity_poly.entity_id
_entity_poly.type
_entity_poly.pdbx_seq_one_letter_code
_entity_poly.pdbx_strand_id
1 'polypeptide(L)'
;MLATGAGASGRKPAVVRAAAGWTGLVVTPERGVRVVDGLLTGLHEPEASHLLMLEAVAGRPALRRAYAEAVRERYLWHEFGDLHLILPEENPHRTHC
;
A
#
# COMPACT_ATOMS: atom_id res chain seq x y z
N MET A 1 -24.84 3.87 6.97
CA MET A 1 -24.96 4.69 5.76
C MET A 1 -24.03 5.88 5.89
N LEU A 2 -22.79 5.77 5.39
CA LEU A 2 -21.88 6.91 5.26
C LEU A 2 -21.21 6.74 3.89
N ALA A 3 -21.64 7.56 2.95
CA ALA A 3 -21.02 7.73 1.66
C ALA A 3 -19.90 8.76 1.77
N THR A 4 -18.81 8.57 1.03
CA THR A 4 -17.98 9.68 0.56
C THR A 4 -17.25 9.24 -0.72
N GLY A 5 -17.45 10.02 -1.78
CA GLY A 5 -16.99 9.75 -3.13
C GLY A 5 -15.51 10.07 -3.37
N ALA A 6 -15.08 9.67 -4.57
CA ALA A 6 -13.78 10.00 -5.14
C ALA A 6 -13.67 11.51 -5.42
N GLY A 7 -12.57 12.12 -4.97
CA GLY A 7 -12.23 13.51 -5.25
C GLY A 7 -10.98 13.93 -4.47
N ALA A 8 -9.92 14.30 -5.19
CA ALA A 8 -8.70 14.85 -4.62
C ALA A 8 -8.99 16.24 -4.02
N SER A 9 -9.01 16.36 -2.68
CA SER A 9 -8.94 17.64 -1.95
C SER A 9 -8.90 17.41 -0.43
N GLY A 10 -7.76 17.75 0.20
CA GLY A 10 -7.71 18.11 1.63
C GLY A 10 -7.84 16.99 2.66
N ARG A 11 -6.99 15.96 2.60
CA ARG A 11 -6.90 15.00 3.70
C ARG A 11 -6.21 15.65 4.90
N LYS A 12 -6.94 15.87 6.00
CA LYS A 12 -6.31 16.27 7.28
C LYS A 12 -5.24 15.23 7.67
N PRO A 13 -4.05 15.65 8.12
CA PRO A 13 -3.01 14.72 8.53
C PRO A 13 -3.55 13.83 9.64
N ALA A 14 -3.40 12.52 9.47
CA ALA A 14 -3.79 11.57 10.48
C ALA A 14 -2.82 11.68 11.67
N VAL A 15 -3.36 11.76 12.89
CA VAL A 15 -2.56 11.80 14.12
C VAL A 15 -2.57 10.41 14.75
N VAL A 16 -1.38 9.84 14.98
CA VAL A 16 -1.22 8.57 15.69
C VAL A 16 -1.13 8.84 17.19
N ARG A 17 -1.76 7.99 18.00
CA ARG A 17 -1.74 8.03 19.47
C ARG A 17 -1.39 6.64 20.00
N ALA A 18 -0.73 6.59 21.17
CA ALA A 18 -0.47 5.33 21.84
C ALA A 18 -1.79 4.61 22.17
N ALA A 19 -1.87 3.33 21.83
CA ALA A 19 -3.01 2.47 22.07
C ALA A 19 -2.53 1.00 22.13
N ALA A 20 -3.33 0.13 22.74
CA ALA A 20 -3.07 -1.32 22.80
C ALA A 20 -4.37 -2.09 22.58
N GLY A 21 -4.27 -3.26 21.95
CA GLY A 21 -5.42 -4.13 21.66
C GLY A 21 -5.23 -4.93 20.37
N TRP A 22 -6.28 -5.63 19.97
CA TRP A 22 -6.33 -6.37 18.71
C TRP A 22 -6.90 -5.50 17.59
N THR A 23 -6.44 -5.75 16.37
CA THR A 23 -7.02 -5.14 15.17
C THR A 23 -7.78 -6.19 14.37
N GLY A 24 -9.06 -5.93 14.11
CA GLY A 24 -9.86 -6.63 13.09
C GLY A 24 -9.91 -5.86 11.77
N LEU A 25 -9.05 -4.86 11.60
CA LEU A 25 -9.07 -3.98 10.44
C LEU A 25 -8.61 -4.72 9.18
N VAL A 26 -9.48 -4.75 8.17
CA VAL A 26 -9.10 -5.12 6.80
C VAL A 26 -8.92 -3.85 5.99
N VAL A 27 -7.76 -3.72 5.35
CA VAL A 27 -7.45 -2.61 4.44
C VAL A 27 -7.82 -3.04 3.02
N THR A 28 -8.65 -2.23 2.36
CA THR A 28 -9.09 -2.45 0.98
C THR A 28 -8.87 -1.18 0.14
N PRO A 29 -8.88 -1.29 -1.20
CA PRO A 29 -8.72 -0.12 -2.08
C PRO A 29 -9.74 0.99 -1.82
N GLU A 30 -10.99 0.62 -1.51
CA GLU A 30 -12.08 1.57 -1.26
C GLU A 30 -11.90 2.31 0.07
N ARG A 31 -11.29 1.66 1.07
CA ARG A 31 -11.00 2.28 2.37
C ARG A 31 -9.74 3.14 2.33
N GLY A 32 -8.72 2.68 1.61
CA GLY A 32 -7.40 3.31 1.55
C GLY A 32 -6.61 3.24 2.86
N VAL A 33 -5.38 3.76 2.81
CA VAL A 33 -4.52 4.00 3.98
C VAL A 33 -4.59 5.47 4.40
N ARG A 34 -4.28 5.80 5.66
CA ARG A 34 -4.37 7.19 6.19
C ARG A 34 -3.09 7.77 6.77
N VAL A 35 -2.16 6.92 7.21
CA VAL A 35 -0.98 7.31 7.99
C VAL A 35 0.31 7.05 7.24
N VAL A 36 0.39 5.94 6.51
CA VAL A 36 1.59 5.55 5.77
C VAL A 36 1.60 6.21 4.39
N ASP A 37 2.77 6.69 3.98
CA ASP A 37 3.01 7.24 2.65
C ASP A 37 3.50 6.16 1.66
N GLY A 38 4.17 5.13 2.17
CA GLY A 38 4.68 4.00 1.39
C GLY A 38 4.71 2.72 2.23
N LEU A 39 5.08 1.61 1.58
CA LEU A 39 5.09 0.27 2.18
C LEU A 39 6.32 -0.52 1.73
N LEU A 40 7.02 -1.14 2.67
CA LEU A 40 8.02 -2.17 2.41
C LEU A 40 7.42 -3.52 2.82
N THR A 41 7.41 -4.48 1.91
CA THR A 41 6.73 -5.77 2.09
C THR A 41 7.41 -6.88 1.27
N GLY A 42 7.10 -8.15 1.53
CA GLY A 42 7.44 -9.24 0.60
C GLY A 42 6.49 -9.30 -0.61
N LEU A 43 6.69 -10.29 -1.49
CA LEU A 43 5.77 -10.65 -2.57
C LEU A 43 4.76 -11.73 -2.12
N HIS A 44 3.50 -11.55 -2.49
CA HIS A 44 2.35 -12.31 -1.98
C HIS A 44 1.51 -12.87 -3.11
N GLU A 45 0.92 -14.06 -2.96
CA GLU A 45 0.13 -14.71 -4.02
C GLU A 45 -1.15 -13.94 -4.40
N PRO A 46 -1.68 -14.11 -5.63
CA PRO A 46 -2.90 -13.47 -6.15
C PRO A 46 -4.15 -13.61 -5.26
N GLU A 47 -4.26 -14.70 -4.51
CA GLU A 47 -5.41 -15.00 -3.66
C GLU A 47 -5.24 -14.48 -2.22
N ALA A 48 -4.08 -13.93 -1.88
CA ALA A 48 -3.81 -13.43 -0.53
C ALA A 48 -4.55 -12.12 -0.25
N SER A 49 -5.17 -12.02 0.93
CA SER A 49 -5.84 -10.79 1.40
C SER A 49 -4.90 -9.57 1.44
N HIS A 50 -3.59 -9.80 1.56
CA HIS A 50 -2.56 -8.78 1.50
C HIS A 50 -2.60 -7.94 0.21
N LEU A 51 -3.04 -8.52 -0.92
CA LEU A 51 -3.13 -7.77 -2.18
C LEU A 51 -4.14 -6.63 -2.13
N LEU A 52 -5.21 -6.74 -1.35
CA LEU A 52 -6.16 -5.64 -1.15
C LEU A 52 -5.50 -4.45 -0.44
N MET A 53 -4.62 -4.73 0.53
CA MET A 53 -3.85 -3.71 1.23
C MET A 53 -2.79 -3.08 0.32
N LEU A 54 -2.06 -3.88 -0.44
CA LEU A 54 -1.10 -3.37 -1.42
C LEU A 54 -1.82 -2.50 -2.46
N GLU A 55 -3.00 -2.90 -2.93
CA GLU A 55 -3.77 -2.16 -3.94
C GLU A 55 -4.28 -0.84 -3.36
N ALA A 56 -4.61 -0.80 -2.06
CA ALA A 56 -4.93 0.44 -1.35
C ALA A 56 -3.76 1.43 -1.23
N VAL A 57 -2.52 0.97 -1.38
CA VAL A 57 -1.31 1.82 -1.34
C VAL A 57 -0.87 2.21 -2.74
N ALA A 58 -0.69 1.25 -3.66
CA ALA A 58 -0.09 1.49 -4.97
C ALA A 58 -1.09 1.65 -6.12
N GLY A 59 -2.35 1.25 -5.90
CA GLY A 59 -3.33 1.07 -6.97
C GLY A 59 -3.07 -0.17 -7.83
N ARG A 60 -4.14 -0.72 -8.41
CA ARG A 60 -4.09 -1.97 -9.17
C ARG A 60 -3.15 -1.94 -10.39
N PRO A 61 -3.12 -0.87 -11.20
CA PRO A 61 -2.27 -0.85 -12.39
C PRO A 61 -0.78 -0.94 -12.07
N ALA A 62 -0.32 -0.25 -11.02
CA ALA A 62 1.09 -0.29 -10.61
C ALA A 62 1.48 -1.68 -10.11
N LEU A 63 0.65 -2.28 -9.24
CA LEU A 63 0.89 -3.63 -8.75
C LEU A 63 0.95 -4.67 -9.86
N ARG A 64 -0.01 -4.65 -10.79
CA ARG A 64 0.00 -5.62 -11.90
C ARG A 64 1.28 -5.55 -12.72
N ARG A 65 1.81 -4.34 -12.97
CA ARG A 65 3.08 -4.17 -13.67
C ARG A 65 4.26 -4.71 -12.85
N ALA A 66 4.34 -4.33 -11.57
CA ALA A 66 5.41 -4.79 -10.69
C ALA A 66 5.43 -6.32 -10.54
N TYR A 67 4.26 -6.94 -10.42
CA TYR A 67 4.14 -8.39 -10.30
C TYR A 67 4.49 -9.13 -11.59
N ALA A 68 4.05 -8.62 -12.75
CA ALA A 68 4.43 -9.18 -14.04
C ALA A 68 5.96 -9.15 -14.22
N GLU A 69 6.60 -8.07 -13.78
CA GLU A 69 8.04 -7.91 -13.79
C GLU A 69 8.74 -8.87 -12.81
N ALA A 70 8.25 -8.98 -11.58
CA ALA A 70 8.78 -9.91 -10.58
C ALA A 70 8.76 -11.38 -11.08
N VAL A 71 7.68 -11.78 -11.77
CA VAL A 71 7.60 -13.10 -12.41
C VAL A 71 8.61 -13.23 -13.54
N ARG A 72 8.73 -12.22 -14.41
CA ARG A 72 9.65 -12.20 -15.55
C ARG A 72 11.11 -12.34 -15.10
N GLU A 73 11.49 -11.64 -14.04
CA GLU A 73 12.84 -11.61 -13.46
C GLU A 73 13.07 -12.71 -12.41
N ARG A 74 12.08 -13.57 -12.16
CA ARG A 74 12.17 -14.71 -11.22
C ARG A 74 12.53 -14.29 -9.79
N TYR A 75 11.88 -13.24 -9.32
CA TYR A 75 11.96 -12.84 -7.91
C TYR A 75 11.51 -13.98 -7.01
N LEU A 76 12.12 -14.06 -5.82
CA LEU A 76 11.81 -15.01 -4.78
C LEU A 76 10.58 -14.55 -3.98
N TRP A 77 9.73 -15.48 -3.59
CA TRP A 77 8.43 -15.22 -2.94
C TRP A 77 8.43 -15.65 -1.46
N HIS A 78 7.33 -15.35 -0.77
CA HIS A 78 7.05 -15.72 0.63
C HIS A 78 8.01 -15.08 1.65
N GLU A 79 8.05 -15.62 2.87
CA GLU A 79 8.65 -15.01 4.07
C GLU A 79 10.15 -14.69 3.94
N PHE A 80 10.87 -15.43 3.10
CA PHE A 80 12.32 -15.29 2.89
C PHE A 80 12.69 -14.90 1.46
N GLY A 81 11.70 -14.45 0.69
CA GLY A 81 11.89 -14.00 -0.68
C GLY A 81 12.42 -12.57 -0.78
N ASP A 82 12.26 -12.00 -1.96
CA ASP A 82 12.64 -10.62 -2.24
C ASP A 82 11.64 -9.62 -1.63
N LEU A 83 12.08 -8.36 -1.56
CA LEU A 83 11.31 -7.26 -1.03
C LEU A 83 10.74 -6.37 -2.15
N HIS A 84 9.55 -5.85 -1.90
CA HIS A 84 8.83 -4.91 -2.72
C HIS A 84 8.66 -3.60 -1.95
N LEU A 85 9.31 -2.54 -2.44
CA LEU A 85 9.18 -1.19 -1.93
C LEU A 85 8.17 -0.41 -2.79
N ILE A 86 7.12 0.09 -2.15
CA ILE A 86 6.07 0.89 -2.77
C ILE A 86 6.15 2.30 -2.21
N LEU A 87 6.43 3.27 -3.07
CA LEU A 87 6.52 4.69 -2.73
C LEU A 87 5.43 5.48 -3.47
N PRO A 88 5.00 6.63 -2.93
CA PRO A 88 4.16 7.55 -3.70
C PRO A 88 4.96 8.06 -4.91
N GLU A 89 4.26 8.55 -5.94
CA GLU A 89 4.95 9.25 -7.03
C GLU A 89 5.85 10.34 -6.45
N GLU A 90 7.14 10.30 -6.79
CA GLU A 90 8.10 11.29 -6.31
C GLU A 90 7.61 12.68 -6.71
N ASN A 91 7.57 13.59 -5.73
CA ASN A 91 7.67 14.99 -6.03
C ASN A 91 9.16 15.33 -6.00
N PRO A 92 9.84 15.51 -7.15
CA PRO A 92 11.31 15.58 -7.25
C PRO A 92 11.96 16.78 -6.53
N HIS A 93 11.19 17.55 -5.74
CA HIS A 93 11.62 18.80 -5.11
C HIS A 93 11.26 18.97 -3.62
N ARG A 94 10.92 17.92 -2.87
CA ARG A 94 11.03 18.03 -1.39
C ARG A 94 12.49 17.77 -0.99
N THR A 95 13.31 18.81 -1.16
CA THR A 95 14.54 18.94 -0.39
C THR A 95 14.14 18.86 1.08
N HIS A 96 14.43 17.72 1.71
CA HIS A 96 14.30 17.57 3.15
C HIS A 96 15.45 18.33 3.81
N CYS A 97 15.27 19.66 3.93
CA CYS A 97 15.95 20.51 4.91
C CYS A 97 14.92 20.93 5.96
#